data_AF-A0A971FZP4-F1
#
_entry.id   AF-A0A971FZP4-F1
#
_cell.length_a   1.000
_cell.length_b   1.000
_cell.length_c   1.000
_cell.angle_alpha   90.00
_cell.angle_beta   90.00
_cell.angle_gamma   90.00
#
_symmetry.space_group_name_H-M   'P 1'
#
loop_
_entity.id
_entity.type
_entity.pdbx_description
1 polymer ?
#
loop_
_entity_poly.entity_id
_entity_poly.type
_entity_poly.pdbx_seq_one_letter_code
_entity_poly.pdbx_strand_id
1 'polypeptide(L)'
;MSLAPTTFAGSDTCVLHPFELADHICHQCGNWHCDGCVVHPWGPRKPALCVACAIGRGGVRKNSGMVQARTAKEIRRIERQERKQSREAARRPVVITSNGIDRSGALAEPDTASPRRGVRQRFGLF
;
A
#
# COMPACT_ATOMS: atom_id res chain seq x y z
N MET A 1 -12.59 30.29 49.49
CA MET A 1 -12.25 30.54 48.07
C MET A 1 -11.41 29.38 47.60
N SER A 2 -12.06 28.35 47.06
CA SER A 2 -11.43 27.10 46.65
C SER A 2 -10.85 27.27 45.25
N LEU A 3 -9.51 27.23 45.14
CA LEU A 3 -8.83 27.19 43.86
C LEU A 3 -9.05 25.81 43.24
N ALA A 4 -9.88 25.75 42.20
CA ALA A 4 -9.97 24.58 41.35
C ALA A 4 -8.60 24.33 40.69
N PRO A 5 -8.11 23.08 40.61
CA PRO A 5 -6.96 22.79 39.78
C PRO A 5 -7.37 23.10 38.34
N THR A 6 -6.76 24.12 37.73
CA THR A 6 -6.78 24.27 36.28
C THR A 6 -6.11 23.03 35.72
N THR A 7 -6.93 22.04 35.36
CA THR A 7 -6.54 20.93 34.49
C THR A 7 -5.92 21.58 33.27
N PHE A 8 -4.59 21.48 33.17
CA PHE A 8 -3.86 21.89 31.99
C PHE A 8 -4.50 21.19 30.80
N ALA A 9 -5.17 21.96 29.95
CA ALA A 9 -5.70 21.54 28.67
C ALA A 9 -4.51 21.22 27.76
N GLY A 10 -3.92 20.04 27.97
CA GLY A 10 -2.97 19.46 27.06
C GLY A 10 -3.73 19.02 25.82
N SER A 11 -3.64 19.83 24.76
CA SER A 11 -4.07 19.57 23.37
C SER A 11 -5.03 18.39 23.18
N ASP A 12 -6.31 18.69 22.95
CA ASP A 12 -7.36 17.72 22.54
C ASP A 12 -7.10 17.11 21.15
N THR A 13 -5.90 17.25 20.59
CA THR A 13 -5.53 16.81 19.25
C THR A 13 -4.42 15.76 19.30
N CYS A 14 -4.49 14.80 18.38
CA CYS A 14 -3.51 13.73 18.31
C CYS A 14 -2.13 14.27 17.89
N VAL A 15 -1.07 13.85 18.58
CA VAL A 15 0.31 14.26 18.25
C VAL A 15 0.75 13.80 16.85
N LEU A 16 0.22 12.68 16.35
CA LEU A 16 0.55 12.16 15.02
C LEU A 16 -0.37 12.72 13.93
N HIS A 17 -1.65 12.94 14.26
CA HIS A 17 -2.67 13.48 13.37
C HIS A 17 -3.22 14.78 13.96
N PRO A 18 -2.60 15.94 13.67
CA PRO A 18 -2.97 17.21 14.29
C PRO A 18 -4.43 17.63 14.06
N PHE A 19 -5.09 17.05 13.06
CA PHE A 19 -6.47 17.33 12.69
C PHE A 19 -7.50 16.38 13.33
N GLU A 20 -7.06 15.31 13.98
CA GLU A 20 -7.94 14.37 14.68
C GLU A 20 -8.00 14.70 16.16
N LEU A 21 -9.20 14.55 16.74
CA LEU A 21 -9.42 14.62 18.18
C LEU A 21 -8.70 13.45 18.87
N ALA A 22 -8.15 13.73 20.05
CA ALA A 22 -7.49 12.73 20.87
C ALA A 22 -8.44 12.21 21.95
N ASP A 23 -8.71 10.91 21.89
CA ASP A 23 -9.61 10.23 22.85
C ASP A 23 -8.83 9.57 23.99
N HIS A 24 -7.53 9.34 23.81
CA HIS A 24 -6.72 8.50 24.70
C HIS A 24 -5.34 9.09 25.02
N ILE A 25 -4.89 8.88 26.25
CA ILE A 25 -3.55 9.25 26.71
C ILE A 25 -2.65 8.01 26.72
N CYS A 26 -1.44 8.13 26.17
CA CYS A 26 -0.43 7.07 26.28
C CYS A 26 0.10 6.96 27.71
N HIS A 27 -0.05 5.80 28.33
CA HIS A 27 0.43 5.55 29.70
C HIS A 27 1.96 5.53 29.89
N GLN A 28 2.73 5.64 28.82
CA GLN A 28 4.20 5.64 28.90
C GLN A 28 4.82 7.02 28.63
N CYS A 29 4.31 7.77 27.65
CA CYS A 29 4.83 9.11 27.33
C CYS A 29 3.90 10.25 27.77
N GLY A 30 2.65 9.98 28.15
CA GLY A 30 1.69 10.99 28.61
C GLY A 30 1.06 11.84 27.51
N ASN A 31 1.37 11.58 26.24
CA ASN A 31 0.81 12.35 25.12
C ASN A 31 -0.59 11.85 24.72
N TRP A 32 -1.36 12.77 24.15
CA TRP A 32 -2.70 12.55 23.61
C TRP A 32 -2.66 11.97 22.19
N HIS A 33 -3.48 10.96 21.96
CA HIS A 33 -3.56 10.22 20.70
C HIS A 33 -5.01 9.85 20.37
N CYS A 34 -5.34 9.80 19.08
CA CYS A 34 -6.61 9.27 18.58
C CYS A 34 -6.65 7.74 18.69
N ASP A 35 -7.85 7.15 18.58
CA ASP A 35 -8.07 5.70 18.60
C ASP A 35 -7.20 4.92 17.61
N GLY A 36 -6.92 5.49 16.44
CA GLY A 36 -6.06 4.86 15.42
C GLY A 36 -4.56 4.84 15.76
N CYS A 37 -4.12 5.71 16.68
CA CYS A 37 -2.72 5.87 17.07
C CYS A 37 -2.38 5.20 18.41
N VAL A 38 -3.37 4.60 19.06
CA VAL A 38 -3.22 3.86 20.30
C VAL A 38 -3.37 2.36 20.05
N VAL A 39 -2.56 1.59 20.75
CA VAL A 39 -2.65 0.14 20.79
C VAL A 39 -2.82 -0.34 22.22
N HIS A 40 -3.55 -1.44 22.36
CA HIS A 40 -3.87 -2.08 23.64
C HIS A 40 -3.18 -3.45 23.70
N PRO A 41 -1.85 -3.51 23.87
CA PRO A 41 -1.08 -4.75 23.65
C PRO A 41 -1.44 -5.88 24.63
N TRP A 42 -2.08 -5.55 25.75
CA TRP A 42 -2.46 -6.53 26.76
C TRP A 42 -3.99 -6.79 26.81
N GLY A 43 -4.79 -6.11 25.97
CA GLY A 43 -6.25 -6.21 25.93
C GLY A 43 -6.98 -4.88 26.21
N PRO A 44 -8.30 -4.80 25.93
CA PRO A 44 -9.07 -3.55 25.89
C PRO A 44 -9.29 -2.89 27.27
N ARG A 45 -9.10 -3.62 28.38
CA ARG A 45 -9.21 -3.08 29.74
C ARG A 45 -7.88 -2.59 30.31
N LYS A 46 -6.80 -2.67 29.54
CA LYS A 46 -5.44 -2.37 29.98
C LYS A 46 -4.96 -1.06 29.40
N PRO A 47 -3.93 -0.44 29.99
CA PRO A 47 -3.47 0.89 29.62
C PRO A 47 -3.11 0.98 28.12
N ALA A 48 -3.67 2.00 27.49
CA ALA A 48 -3.36 2.46 26.14
C ALA A 48 -1.88 2.87 26.01
N LEU A 49 -1.23 2.42 24.92
CA LEU A 49 0.09 2.88 24.53
C LEU A 49 0.05 3.45 23.11
N CYS A 50 0.78 4.52 22.85
CA CYS A 50 0.99 4.98 21.47
C CYS A 50 1.84 3.97 20.69
N VAL A 51 1.67 3.95 19.36
CA VAL A 51 2.39 3.02 18.47
C VAL A 51 3.90 3.01 18.73
N ALA A 52 4.53 4.18 18.90
CA ALA A 52 5.97 4.28 19.14
C ALA A 52 6.40 3.64 20.47
N CYS A 53 5.65 3.88 21.56
CA CYS A 53 5.92 3.29 22.87
C CYS A 53 5.67 1.78 22.86
N ALA A 54 4.64 1.30 22.16
CA ALA A 54 4.35 -0.11 22.01
C ALA A 54 5.46 -0.84 21.22
N ILE A 55 5.94 -0.26 20.12
CA ILE A 55 7.07 -0.79 19.34
C ILE A 55 8.34 -0.86 20.20
N GLY A 56 8.63 0.19 20.96
CA GLY A 56 9.77 0.21 21.88
C GLY A 56 9.67 -0.85 22.98
N ARG A 57 8.48 -1.06 23.56
CA ARG A 57 8.21 -2.13 24.53
C ARG A 57 8.27 -3.52 23.92
N GLY A 58 7.91 -3.67 22.64
CA GLY A 58 8.05 -4.89 21.86
C GLY A 58 9.50 -5.28 21.57
N GLY A 59 10.48 -4.49 22.02
CA GLY A 59 11.90 -4.78 21.84
C GLY A 59 12.46 -4.43 20.47
N VAL A 60 11.67 -3.74 19.62
CA VAL A 60 12.14 -3.19 18.35
C VAL A 60 13.04 -1.99 18.69
N ARG A 61 14.34 -2.21 18.55
CA ARG A 61 15.37 -1.22 18.84
C ARG A 61 15.31 -0.18 17.73
N LYS A 62 15.52 1.11 18.02
CA LYS A 62 15.60 2.16 16.98
C LYS A 62 16.64 1.87 15.89
N ASN A 63 17.58 0.95 16.17
CA ASN A 63 18.64 0.51 15.27
C ASN A 63 18.53 -0.99 14.88
N SER A 64 17.38 -1.65 15.12
CA SER A 64 17.17 -3.01 14.65
C SER A 64 16.97 -2.98 13.14
N GLY A 65 18.07 -3.00 12.39
CA GLY A 65 18.08 -3.10 10.93
C GLY A 65 17.08 -2.17 10.26
N MET A 66 17.32 -0.86 10.33
CA MET A 66 16.58 0.10 9.50
C MET A 66 16.57 -0.46 8.07
N VAL A 67 15.39 -0.80 7.55
CA VAL A 67 15.27 -1.28 6.17
C VAL A 67 15.91 -0.20 5.31
N GLN A 68 16.98 -0.56 4.61
CA GLN A 68 17.77 0.36 3.81
C GLN A 68 16.81 1.10 2.87
N ALA A 69 16.76 2.43 3.00
CA ALA A 69 15.93 3.25 2.13
C ALA A 69 16.37 3.01 0.68
N ARG A 70 15.40 2.65 -0.18
CA ARG A 70 15.66 2.44 -1.61
C ARG A 70 16.17 3.74 -2.22
N THR A 71 17.14 3.65 -3.12
CA THR A 71 17.64 4.85 -3.80
C THR A 71 16.55 5.46 -4.71
N ALA A 72 16.57 6.77 -4.95
CA ALA A 72 15.60 7.42 -5.85
C ALA A 72 15.57 6.78 -7.25
N LYS A 73 16.71 6.26 -7.73
CA LYS A 73 16.81 5.55 -9.01
C LYS A 73 16.05 4.22 -8.99
N GLU A 74 16.13 3.50 -7.87
CA GLU A 74 15.45 2.23 -7.67
C GLU A 74 13.94 2.40 -7.54
N ILE A 75 13.49 3.41 -6.78
CA ILE A 75 12.08 3.79 -6.67
C ILE A 75 11.49 4.07 -8.06
N ARG A 76 12.13 4.93 -8.87
CA ARG A 76 11.69 5.22 -10.25
C ARG A 76 11.67 3.99 -11.15
N ARG A 77 12.54 3.00 -10.90
CA ARG A 77 12.58 1.74 -11.66
C ARG A 77 11.36 0.87 -11.33
N ILE A 78 11.03 0.76 -10.05
CA ILE A 78 9.87 0.01 -9.55
C ILE A 78 8.58 0.62 -10.10
N GLU A 79 8.38 1.93 -9.94
CA GLU A 79 7.18 2.63 -10.45
C GLU A 79 7.01 2.47 -11.98
N ARG A 80 8.12 2.51 -12.72
CA ARG A 80 8.09 2.29 -14.18
C ARG A 80 7.70 0.86 -14.52
N GLN A 81 8.16 -0.13 -13.76
CA GLN A 81 7.79 -1.53 -13.96
C GLN A 81 6.30 -1.75 -13.63
N GLU A 82 5.81 -1.21 -12.53
CA GLU A 82 4.40 -1.26 -12.15
C GLU A 82 3.50 -0.61 -13.20
N ARG A 83 3.90 0.55 -13.74
CA ARG A 83 3.17 1.21 -14.84
C ARG A 83 3.15 0.37 -16.14
N LYS A 84 4.21 -0.40 -16.42
CA LYS A 84 4.23 -1.31 -17.57
C LYS A 84 3.30 -2.50 -17.34
N GLN A 85 3.39 -3.12 -16.16
CA GLN A 85 2.54 -4.25 -15.78
C GLN A 85 1.06 -3.86 -15.76
N SER A 86 0.70 -2.67 -15.27
CA SER A 86 -0.69 -2.21 -15.29
C SER A 86 -1.21 -1.99 -16.70
N ARG A 87 -0.38 -1.45 -17.61
CA ARG A 87 -0.72 -1.31 -19.04
C ARG A 87 -0.88 -2.66 -19.73
N GLU A 88 0.00 -3.61 -19.45
CA GLU A 88 -0.08 -4.97 -20.00
C GLU A 88 -1.30 -5.72 -19.46
N ALA A 89 -1.58 -5.61 -18.16
CA ALA A 89 -2.77 -6.16 -17.53
C ALA A 89 -4.05 -5.56 -18.12
N ALA A 90 -4.08 -4.25 -18.41
CA ALA A 90 -5.22 -3.60 -19.05
C ALA A 90 -5.42 -4.04 -20.52
N ARG A 91 -4.34 -4.45 -21.20
CA ARG A 91 -4.40 -5.00 -22.57
C ARG A 91 -4.78 -6.47 -22.62
N ARG A 92 -4.65 -7.21 -21.51
CA ARG A 92 -5.00 -8.63 -21.48
C ARG A 92 -6.52 -8.76 -21.66
N PRO A 93 -6.98 -9.61 -22.59
CA PRO A 93 -8.40 -9.85 -22.77
C PRO A 93 -8.96 -10.54 -21.53
N VAL A 94 -10.08 -10.02 -21.04
CA VAL A 94 -10.86 -10.67 -19.99
C VAL A 94 -11.82 -11.63 -20.69
N VAL A 95 -11.62 -12.93 -20.51
CA VAL A 95 -12.51 -13.95 -21.08
C VAL A 95 -13.60 -14.24 -20.04
N ILE A 96 -14.85 -14.01 -20.44
CA ILE A 96 -16.03 -14.31 -19.61
C ILE A 96 -16.53 -15.69 -20.04
N THR A 97 -16.44 -16.68 -19.17
CA THR A 97 -16.94 -18.04 -19.39
C THR A 97 -18.23 -18.27 -18.60
N SER A 98 -18.96 -19.35 -18.91
CA SER A 98 -20.18 -19.73 -18.18
C SER A 98 -19.95 -20.00 -16.69
N ASN A 99 -18.69 -20.21 -16.29
CA ASN A 99 -18.29 -20.53 -14.93
C ASN A 99 -17.66 -19.32 -14.20
N GLY A 100 -17.56 -18.14 -14.84
CA GLY A 100 -17.04 -16.92 -14.22
C GLY A 100 -16.13 -16.07 -15.13
N ILE A 101 -15.38 -15.17 -14.50
CA ILE A 101 -14.42 -14.28 -15.17
C ILE A 101 -13.03 -14.92 -15.09
N ASP A 102 -12.56 -15.52 -16.18
CA ASP A 102 -11.26 -16.18 -16.27
C ASP A 102 -10.19 -15.19 -16.76
N ARG A 103 -9.30 -14.77 -15.85
CA ARG A 103 -8.14 -13.89 -16.17
C ARG A 103 -6.89 -14.66 -16.60
N SER A 104 -7.03 -15.98 -16.76
CA SER A 104 -5.97 -16.96 -17.04
C SER A 104 -5.72 -17.20 -18.53
N GLY A 105 -6.52 -16.60 -19.42
CA GLY A 105 -6.40 -16.77 -20.87
C GLY A 105 -5.01 -16.35 -21.37
N ALA A 106 -4.29 -17.30 -21.97
CA ALA A 106 -2.99 -17.04 -22.59
C ALA A 106 -3.11 -15.92 -23.64
N LEU A 107 -2.08 -15.07 -23.73
CA LEU A 107 -1.95 -14.12 -24.84
C LEU A 107 -2.07 -14.92 -26.15
N ALA A 108 -2.99 -14.54 -27.03
CA ALA A 108 -2.99 -15.07 -28.39
C ALA A 108 -1.59 -14.82 -28.98
N GLU A 109 -0.92 -15.89 -29.41
CA GLU A 109 0.37 -15.77 -30.09
C GLU A 109 0.19 -14.83 -31.29
N PRO A 110 1.08 -13.83 -31.48
CA PRO A 110 0.99 -12.97 -32.64
C PRO A 110 1.13 -13.85 -33.88
N ASP A 111 0.08 -13.86 -34.72
CA ASP A 111 0.02 -14.61 -35.97
C ASP A 111 1.33 -14.42 -36.75
N THR A 112 2.20 -15.43 -36.72
CA THR A 112 3.40 -15.47 -37.52
C THR A 112 2.99 -15.36 -38.99
N ALA A 113 3.49 -14.33 -39.65
CA ALA A 113 3.32 -13.99 -41.05
C ALA A 113 2.97 -15.20 -41.94
N SER A 114 1.71 -15.29 -42.36
CA SER A 114 1.29 -16.22 -43.40
C SER A 114 2.05 -15.90 -44.70
N PRO A 115 2.75 -16.85 -45.33
CA PRO A 115 3.50 -16.57 -46.54
C PRO A 115 2.52 -16.19 -47.64
N ARG A 116 2.73 -15.03 -48.27
CA ARG A 116 1.95 -14.59 -49.44
C ARG A 116 2.05 -15.66 -50.52
N ARG A 117 1.02 -16.47 -50.64
CA ARG A 117 0.92 -17.57 -51.60
C ARG A 117 1.04 -16.97 -53.00
N GLY A 118 2.14 -17.31 -53.68
CA GLY A 118 2.47 -16.76 -54.99
C GLY A 118 1.37 -17.04 -56.02
N VAL A 119 0.86 -15.97 -56.64
CA VAL A 119 0.08 -16.05 -57.87
C VAL A 119 1.02 -15.65 -59.01
N ARG A 120 1.73 -16.62 -59.56
CA ARG A 120 2.33 -16.50 -60.90
C ARG A 120 1.20 -16.68 -61.92
N GLN A 121 0.52 -15.59 -62.30
CA GLN A 121 -0.29 -15.63 -63.52
C GLN A 121 0.63 -15.47 -64.72
N ARG A 122 0.99 -16.62 -65.28
CA ARG A 122 1.58 -16.78 -66.61
C ARG A 122 0.47 -16.47 -67.63
N PHE A 123 0.39 -15.23 -68.11
CA PHE A 123 -0.37 -14.95 -69.33
C PHE A 123 0.50 -15.38 -70.52
N GLY A 124 0.09 -16.46 -71.17
CA GLY A 124 0.64 -16.91 -72.44
C GLY A 124 -0.19 -16.39 -73.61
N LEU A 125 0.53 -15.93 -74.64
CA LEU A 125 0.27 -16.02 -76.08
C LEU A 125 -1.09 -15.51 -76.63
N PHE A 126 -1.02 -14.36 -77.31
CA PHE A 126 -1.24 -14.24 -78.77
C PHE A 126 -0.56 -12.99 -79.32
#